data_AF-A0A536GWU4-F1
#
_entry.id   AF-A0A536GWU4-F1
#
_cell.length_a   1.000
_cell.length_b   1.000
_cell.length_c   1.000
_cell.angle_alpha   90.00
_cell.angle_beta   90.00
_cell.angle_gamma   90.00
#
_symmetry.space_group_name_H-M   'P 1'
#
loop_
_entity.id
_entity.type
_entity.pdbx_description
1 polymer ?
#
loop_
_entity_poly.entity_id
_entity_poly.type
_entity_poly.pdbx_seq_one_letter_code
_entity_poly.pdbx_strand_id
1 'polypeptide(L)'
;MRAVVVTVLIDLPADHPYHRATVAALEHASDNRRIPIEVRVVPTDTIRDPFRVAAATSAVIVGPGSPYRDPEAAHSVVREARERNIPLVGT
;
A
#
# COMPACT_ATOMS: atom_id res chain seq x y z
N MET A 1 7.73 16.00 13.07
CA MET A 1 6.67 15.64 12.10
C MET A 1 6.41 14.15 12.20
N ARG A 2 5.15 13.70 12.09
CA ARG A 2 4.83 12.27 12.08
C ARG A 2 5.10 11.72 10.67
N ALA A 3 5.63 10.50 10.59
CA ALA A 3 5.83 9.83 9.29
C ALA A 3 4.49 9.57 8.59
N VAL A 4 4.49 9.73 7.27
CA VAL A 4 3.39 9.34 6.39
C VAL A 4 3.48 7.83 6.22
N VAL A 5 2.44 7.10 6.60
CA VAL A 5 2.41 5.64 6.42
C VAL A 5 1.79 5.33 5.07
N VAL A 6 2.51 4.62 4.20
CA VAL A 6 2.01 4.17 2.91
C VAL A 6 1.91 2.65 2.92
N THR A 7 0.69 2.14 2.74
CA THR A 7 0.45 0.71 2.59
C THR A 7 0.58 0.34 1.11
N VAL A 8 1.40 -0.67 0.81
CA VAL A 8 1.62 -1.21 -0.53
C VAL A 8 1.04 -2.63 -0.55
N LEU A 9 -0.08 -2.82 -1.23
CA LEU A 9 -0.76 -4.11 -1.36
C LEU A 9 -0.12 -4.94 -2.47
N ILE A 10 0.70 -5.93 -2.10
CA ILE A 10 1.28 -6.88 -3.04
C ILE A 10 1.55 -8.23 -2.36
N ASP A 11 1.24 -9.34 -3.05
CA ASP A 11 1.33 -10.70 -2.51
C ASP A 11 2.71 -11.35 -2.66
N LEU A 12 3.58 -10.75 -3.46
CA LEU A 12 4.92 -11.27 -3.71
C LEU A 12 5.86 -10.93 -2.54
N PRO A 13 6.92 -11.72 -2.34
CA PRO A 13 7.93 -11.45 -1.30
C PRO A 13 8.54 -10.05 -1.43
N ALA A 14 8.88 -9.40 -0.30
CA ALA A 14 9.36 -8.02 -0.29
C ALA A 14 10.63 -7.76 -1.13
N ASP A 15 11.46 -8.79 -1.36
CA ASP A 15 12.67 -8.76 -2.19
C ASP A 15 12.40 -9.05 -3.68
N HIS A 16 11.14 -9.31 -4.05
CA HIS A 16 10.78 -9.61 -5.44
C HIS A 16 11.03 -8.37 -6.34
N PRO A 17 11.65 -8.54 -7.52
CA PRO A 17 12.02 -7.42 -8.41
C PRO A 17 10.87 -6.48 -8.78
N TYR A 18 9.64 -6.98 -8.79
CA TYR A 18 8.44 -6.21 -9.13
C TYR A 18 8.05 -5.16 -8.10
N HIS A 19 8.60 -5.19 -6.87
CA HIS A 19 8.36 -4.13 -5.87
C HIS A 19 9.38 -3.02 -5.92
N ARG A 20 10.56 -3.30 -6.48
CA ARG A 20 11.73 -2.43 -6.37
C ARG A 20 11.44 -1.02 -6.88
N ALA A 21 10.77 -0.91 -8.03
CA ALA A 21 10.42 0.40 -8.59
C ALA A 21 9.43 1.17 -7.70
N THR A 22 8.41 0.50 -7.17
CA THR A 22 7.41 1.12 -6.28
C THR A 22 8.04 1.63 -4.98
N VAL A 23 8.90 0.82 -4.35
CA VAL A 23 9.59 1.22 -3.11
C VAL A 23 10.58 2.35 -3.39
N ALA A 24 11.39 2.25 -4.45
CA ALA A 24 12.33 3.31 -4.84
C ALA A 24 11.63 4.63 -5.17
N ALA A 25 10.43 4.59 -5.76
CA ALA A 25 9.63 5.79 -6.02
C ALA A 25 9.15 6.46 -4.73
N LEU A 26 8.80 5.69 -3.69
CA LEU A 26 8.44 6.21 -2.37
C LEU A 26 9.64 6.81 -1.65
N GLU A 27 10.80 6.16 -1.70
CA GLU A 27 12.06 6.69 -1.16
C GLU A 27 12.43 8.02 -1.85
N HIS A 28 12.41 8.04 -3.18
CA HIS A 28 12.64 9.25 -3.97
C HIS A 28 11.66 10.37 -3.61
N ALA A 29 10.37 10.06 -3.40
CA ALA A 29 9.38 11.04 -2.97
C ALA A 29 9.64 11.57 -1.56
N SER A 30 10.00 10.70 -0.62
CA SER A 30 10.39 11.06 0.75
C SER A 30 11.55 12.07 0.74
N ASP A 31 12.62 11.76 -0.01
CA ASP A 31 13.82 12.59 -0.08
C ASP A 31 13.54 13.97 -0.72
N ASN A 32 12.85 13.99 -1.86
CA ASN A 32 12.54 15.22 -2.58
C ASN A 32 11.58 16.14 -1.82
N ARG A 33 10.63 15.57 -1.06
CA ARG A 33 9.65 16.34 -0.30
C ARG A 33 10.09 16.61 1.14
N ARG A 34 11.16 15.97 1.61
CA ARG A 34 11.64 16.01 3.00
C ARG A 34 10.54 15.62 3.99
N ILE A 35 9.72 14.64 3.60
CA ILE A 35 8.64 14.08 4.42
C ILE A 35 8.98 12.62 4.68
N PRO A 36 9.14 12.20 5.94
CA PRO A 36 9.44 10.81 6.24
C PRO A 36 8.26 9.91 5.83
N ILE A 37 8.54 8.90 5.00
CA ILE A 37 7.58 7.88 4.57
C ILE A 37 7.93 6.54 5.21
N GLU A 38 6.97 5.93 5.90
CA GLU A 38 7.03 4.54 6.36
C GLU A 38 6.28 3.66 5.36
N VAL A 39 7.00 2.76 4.69
CA VAL A 39 6.40 1.83 3.72
C VAL A 39 6.03 0.52 4.41
N ARG A 40 4.77 0.10 4.25
CA ARG A 40 4.27 -1.18 4.73
C ARG A 40 3.82 -2.03 3.56
N VAL A 41 4.56 -3.07 3.23
CA VAL A 41 4.15 -4.05 2.22
C VAL A 41 3.23 -5.07 2.89
N VAL A 42 2.02 -5.22 2.36
CA VAL A 42 0.98 -6.06 2.95
C VAL A 42 0.44 -7.02 1.88
N PRO A 43 0.69 -8.33 2.03
CA PRO A 43 0.04 -9.35 1.22
C PRO A 43 -1.46 -9.41 1.52
N THR A 44 -2.27 -9.59 0.49
CA THR A 44 -3.74 -9.59 0.55
C THR A 44 -4.27 -10.71 1.44
N ASP A 45 -3.64 -11.88 1.43
CA ASP A 45 -3.96 -13.05 2.28
C ASP A 45 -3.70 -12.83 3.78
N THR A 46 -3.01 -11.75 4.15
CA THR A 46 -2.78 -11.38 5.57
C THR A 46 -3.82 -10.40 6.11
N ILE A 47 -4.69 -9.86 5.25
CA ILE A 47 -5.66 -8.82 5.60
C ILE A 47 -6.90 -9.46 6.20
N ARG A 48 -6.98 -9.43 7.53
CA ARG A 48 -8.16 -9.91 8.28
C ARG A 48 -9.22 -8.84 8.48
N ASP A 49 -8.81 -7.58 8.47
CA ASP A 49 -9.66 -6.42 8.74
C ASP A 49 -9.23 -5.25 7.85
N PRO A 50 -9.89 -5.07 6.68
CA PRO A 50 -9.60 -4.00 5.74
C PRO A 50 -9.77 -2.60 6.34
N PHE A 51 -10.69 -2.43 7.28
CA PHE A 51 -10.90 -1.16 7.97
C PHE A 51 -9.67 -0.79 8.81
N ARG A 52 -9.04 -1.75 9.50
CA ARG A 52 -7.79 -1.48 10.23
C ARG A 52 -6.64 -1.09 9.33
N VAL A 53 -6.55 -1.69 8.15
CA VAL A 53 -5.54 -1.29 7.14
C VAL A 53 -5.76 0.16 6.73
N ALA A 54 -7.00 0.52 6.37
CA ALA A 54 -7.37 1.87 5.99
C ALA A 54 -7.19 2.89 7.13
N ALA A 55 -7.51 2.53 8.38
CA ALA A 55 -7.37 3.41 9.53
C ALA A 55 -5.92 3.66 9.94
N ALA A 56 -5.00 2.75 9.63
CA ALA A 56 -3.60 2.83 10.01
C ALA A 56 -2.68 3.44 8.93
N THR A 57 -3.23 3.79 7.76
CA THR A 57 -2.46 4.27 6.61
C THR A 57 -2.83 5.71 6.24
N SER A 58 -1.88 6.44 5.66
CA SER A 58 -2.08 7.77 5.08
C SER A 58 -2.37 7.71 3.58
N ALA A 59 -1.93 6.66 2.90
CA ALA A 59 -2.24 6.37 1.49
C ALA A 59 -2.13 4.86 1.21
N VAL A 60 -2.71 4.42 0.10
CA VAL A 60 -2.62 3.04 -0.39
C VAL A 60 -2.04 3.02 -1.80
N ILE A 61 -1.10 2.11 -2.05
CA ILE A 61 -0.67 1.72 -3.39
C ILE A 61 -1.12 0.28 -3.60
N VAL A 62 -1.86 0.05 -4.67
CA VAL A 62 -2.24 -1.29 -5.14
C VAL A 62 -1.27 -1.67 -6.25
N GLY A 63 -0.31 -2.54 -5.93
CA GLY A 63 0.73 -2.93 -6.88
C GLY A 63 0.29 -4.06 -7.82
N PRO A 64 1.12 -4.42 -8.82
CA PRO A 64 0.79 -5.46 -9.77
C PRO A 64 0.78 -6.83 -9.08
N GLY A 65 -0.22 -7.65 -9.40
CA GLY A 65 -0.33 -8.98 -8.77
C GLY A 65 -1.54 -9.80 -9.16
N SER A 66 -2.29 -9.45 -10.21
CA SER A 66 -3.47 -10.22 -10.60
C SER A 66 -3.10 -11.60 -11.16
N PRO A 67 -3.76 -12.69 -10.70
CA PRO A 67 -4.75 -12.70 -9.63
C PRO A 67 -4.09 -12.58 -8.24
N TYR A 68 -4.65 -11.69 -7.39
CA TYR A 68 -4.25 -11.62 -5.97
C TYR A 68 -4.58 -12.95 -5.27
N ARG A 69 -3.83 -13.28 -4.22
CA ARG A 69 -4.09 -14.44 -3.37
C ARG A 69 -5.44 -14.33 -2.68
N ASP A 70 -5.81 -13.13 -2.26
CA ASP A 70 -7.14 -12.78 -1.79
C ASP A 70 -7.68 -11.53 -2.54
N PRO A 71 -8.44 -11.74 -3.63
CA PRO A 71 -9.03 -10.65 -4.40
C PRO A 71 -10.05 -9.82 -3.60
N GLU A 72 -10.79 -10.45 -2.69
CA GLU A 72 -11.82 -9.76 -1.89
C GLU A 72 -11.19 -8.83 -0.85
N ALA A 73 -10.04 -9.21 -0.28
CA ALA A 73 -9.25 -8.33 0.56
C ALA A 73 -8.77 -7.08 -0.22
N ALA A 74 -8.27 -7.26 -1.45
CA ALA A 74 -7.86 -6.14 -2.31
C ALA A 74 -9.04 -5.20 -2.62
N HIS A 75 -10.18 -5.75 -3.05
CA HIS A 75 -11.40 -4.98 -3.32
C HIS A 75 -11.90 -4.23 -2.08
N SER A 76 -11.87 -4.89 -0.92
CA SER A 76 -12.28 -4.30 0.35
C SER A 76 -11.39 -3.13 0.75
N VAL A 77 -10.06 -3.23 0.60
CA VAL A 77 -9.16 -2.09 0.88
C VAL A 77 -9.40 -0.94 -0.10
N VAL A 78 -9.63 -1.22 -1.39
CA VAL A 78 -9.98 -0.19 -2.37
C VAL A 78 -11.28 0.53 -1.98
N ARG A 79 -12.31 -0.22 -1.56
CA ARG A 79 -13.58 0.34 -1.09
C ARG A 79 -13.37 1.22 0.14
N GLU A 80 -12.70 0.71 1.18
CA GLU A 80 -12.43 1.47 2.41
C GLU A 80 -11.61 2.74 2.15
N ALA A 81 -10.61 2.67 1.27
CA ALA A 81 -9.82 3.84 0.90
C ALA A 81 -10.70 4.93 0.25
N ARG A 82 -11.58 4.53 -0.70
CA ARG A 82 -12.52 5.45 -1.35
C ARG A 82 -13.52 6.05 -0.38
N GLU A 83 -14.19 5.23 0.42
CA GLU A 83 -15.22 5.66 1.37
C GLU A 83 -14.68 6.61 2.44
N ARG A 84 -13.39 6.50 2.77
CA ARG A 84 -12.72 7.29 3.82
C ARG A 84 -11.85 8.42 3.26
N ASN A 85 -11.90 8.67 1.95
CA ASN A 85 -11.08 9.67 1.25
C ASN A 85 -9.57 9.51 1.49
N ILE A 86 -9.10 8.27 1.59
CA ILE A 86 -7.67 7.95 1.67
C ILE A 86 -7.12 7.93 0.23
N PRO A 87 -6.05 8.69 -0.07
CA PRO A 87 -5.39 8.65 -1.37
C PRO A 87 -5.01 7.22 -1.77
N LEU A 88 -5.39 6.83 -2.99
CA LEU A 88 -5.11 5.52 -3.55
C LEU A 88 -4.55 5.64 -4.96
N VAL A 89 -3.51 4.85 -5.25
CA VAL A 89 -2.94 4.69 -6.60
C VAL A 89 -2.88 3.20 -6.94
N GLY A 90 -3.45 2.82 -8.08
CA GLY A 90 -3.22 1.50 -8.68
C GLY A 90 -2.17 1.61 -9.78
N THR A 91 -1.33 0.58 -9.91
CA THR A 91 -0.26 0.49 -10.93
C THR A 91 -0.46 -0.69 -11.87
#